data_AF-A0A2H0WHM6-F1
#
_entry.id   AF-A0A2H0WHM6-F1
#
_cell.length_a   1.000
_cell.length_b   1.000
_cell.length_c   1.000
_cell.angle_alpha   90.00
_cell.angle_beta   90.00
_cell.angle_gamma   90.00
#
_symmetry.space_group_name_H-M   'P 1'
#
loop_
_entity.id
_entity.type
_entity.pdbx_description
1 polymer ?
#
loop_
_entity_poly.entity_id
_entity_poly.type
_entity_poly.pdbx_seq_one_letter_code
_entity_poly.pdbx_strand_id
1 'polypeptide(L)'
;MKNPIVFLVSLLILSPVFAQVSSDALANIDDPHLRQEGQLFSIRLSPGKPLKIFVVGREEAKFDFSNMKLTVKRLKPYPSEELRVTKSGDYYTVATPLPPEQESQLEVTTQVKGKSEKFHFLLKQKKP
;
A
#
# COMPACT_ATOMS: atom_id res chain seq x y z
N MET A 1 -17.36 65.53 -23.90
CA MET A 1 -18.22 65.00 -22.82
C MET A 1 -17.87 63.53 -22.64
N LYS A 2 -17.56 63.14 -21.40
CA LYS A 2 -16.91 61.88 -21.01
C LYS A 2 -17.95 60.82 -20.68
N ASN A 3 -17.86 59.63 -21.27
CA ASN A 3 -18.50 58.41 -20.78
C ASN A 3 -17.42 57.33 -20.64
N PRO A 4 -17.00 56.92 -19.43
CA PRO A 4 -16.20 55.72 -19.29
C PRO A 4 -17.13 54.50 -19.30
N ILE A 5 -17.03 53.69 -20.35
CA ILE A 5 -17.61 52.36 -20.41
C ILE A 5 -16.84 51.49 -19.42
N VAL A 6 -17.49 51.15 -18.30
CA VAL A 6 -16.97 50.23 -17.31
C VAL A 6 -17.19 48.81 -17.84
N PHE A 7 -16.15 48.22 -18.44
CA PHE A 7 -16.14 46.79 -18.76
C PHE A 7 -15.91 46.01 -17.46
N LEU A 8 -17.00 45.48 -16.90
CA LEU A 8 -16.98 44.55 -15.78
C LEU A 8 -16.53 43.17 -16.31
N VAL A 9 -15.22 42.90 -16.30
CA VAL A 9 -14.68 41.56 -16.61
C VAL A 9 -14.92 40.68 -15.39
N SER A 10 -16.00 39.91 -15.43
CA SER A 10 -16.30 38.88 -14.42
C SER A 10 -15.32 37.72 -14.61
N LEU A 11 -14.22 37.75 -13.86
CA LEU A 11 -13.22 36.71 -13.80
C LEU A 11 -13.82 35.47 -13.09
N LEU A 12 -14.27 34.48 -13.85
CA LEU A 12 -14.64 33.15 -13.35
C LEU A 12 -13.36 32.44 -12.89
N ILE A 13 -12.99 32.64 -11.62
CA ILE A 13 -11.94 31.90 -10.96
C ILE A 13 -12.48 30.47 -10.74
N LEU A 14 -12.21 29.56 -11.67
CA LEU A 14 -12.33 28.13 -11.39
C LEU A 14 -11.31 27.82 -10.30
N SER A 15 -11.77 27.69 -9.06
CA SER A 15 -10.98 27.09 -8.00
C SER A 15 -10.71 25.63 -8.40
N PRO A 16 -9.44 25.19 -8.45
CA PRO A 16 -9.17 23.77 -8.50
C PRO A 16 -9.72 23.17 -7.21
N VAL A 17 -10.75 22.33 -7.33
CA VAL A 17 -11.15 21.43 -6.25
C VAL A 17 -9.98 20.47 -6.08
N PHE A 18 -9.06 20.81 -5.18
CA PHE A 18 -8.15 19.84 -4.62
C PHE A 18 -9.02 18.86 -3.86
N ALA A 19 -9.27 17.70 -4.47
CA ALA A 19 -9.74 16.54 -3.74
C ALA A 19 -8.71 16.28 -2.63
N GLN A 20 -9.03 16.69 -1.40
CA GLN A 20 -8.35 16.21 -0.21
C GLN A 20 -8.64 14.70 -0.15
N VAL A 21 -7.73 13.91 -0.72
CA VAL A 21 -7.65 12.50 -0.43
C VAL A 21 -7.32 12.41 1.05
N SER A 22 -8.31 12.08 1.88
CA SER A 22 -8.11 11.86 3.30
C SER A 22 -7.02 10.82 3.47
N SER A 23 -5.88 11.29 3.97
CA SER A 23 -4.72 10.49 4.32
C SER A 23 -4.95 9.66 5.59
N ASP A 24 -6.10 8.99 5.70
CA ASP A 24 -6.34 7.96 6.73
C ASP A 24 -5.43 6.74 6.53
N ALA A 25 -4.69 6.67 5.41
CA ALA A 25 -3.62 5.70 5.16
C ALA A 25 -2.22 6.19 5.61
N LEU A 26 -2.14 7.29 6.37
CA LEU A 26 -0.92 7.75 7.06
C LEU A 26 -0.92 7.50 8.58
N ALA A 27 -2.00 6.96 9.14
CA ALA A 27 -2.04 6.60 10.56
C ALA A 27 -1.34 5.25 10.79
N ASN A 28 -0.05 5.31 11.14
CA ASN A 28 0.76 4.35 11.91
C ASN A 28 2.17 4.20 11.33
N ILE A 29 2.93 5.29 11.34
CA ILE A 29 4.39 5.26 11.16
C ILE A 29 5.07 4.92 12.51
N ASP A 30 4.40 5.18 13.63
CA ASP A 30 4.91 5.03 14.99
C ASP A 30 3.95 4.26 15.91
N ASP A 31 3.50 3.08 15.48
CA ASP A 31 2.93 2.13 16.46
C ASP A 31 4.08 1.29 17.04
N PRO A 32 4.53 1.57 18.29
CA PRO A 32 5.60 0.80 18.93
C PRO A 32 5.23 -0.67 19.15
N HIS A 33 3.95 -1.05 19.07
CA HIS A 33 3.50 -2.44 19.20
C HIS A 33 3.69 -3.29 17.93
N LEU A 34 4.09 -2.69 16.81
CA LEU A 34 4.40 -3.41 15.56
C LEU A 34 5.91 -3.71 15.38
N ARG A 35 6.76 -3.23 16.28
CA ARG A 35 8.22 -3.38 16.20
C ARG A 35 8.68 -4.54 17.09
N GLN A 36 8.72 -5.76 16.56
CA GLN A 36 9.32 -6.89 17.29
C GLN A 36 10.85 -6.79 17.24
N GLU A 37 11.50 -6.89 18.41
CA GLU A 37 12.96 -6.91 18.49
C GLU A 37 13.53 -8.02 17.58
N GLY A 38 14.51 -7.67 16.74
CA GLY A 38 15.15 -8.60 15.81
C GLY A 38 14.53 -8.67 14.40
N GLN A 39 13.42 -7.96 14.15
CA GLN A 39 12.83 -7.87 12.82
C GLN A 39 13.69 -7.02 11.86
N LEU A 40 13.98 -7.56 10.67
CA LEU A 40 14.95 -6.96 9.75
C LEU A 40 14.32 -5.94 8.78
N PHE A 41 13.02 -6.07 8.53
CA PHE A 41 12.26 -5.21 7.61
C PHE A 41 10.78 -5.22 7.98
N SER A 42 10.04 -4.25 7.46
CA SER A 42 8.59 -4.16 7.63
C SER A 42 7.89 -4.33 6.28
N ILE A 43 6.65 -4.82 6.30
CA ILE A 43 5.83 -4.96 5.10
C ILE A 43 4.71 -3.93 5.13
N ARG A 44 4.59 -3.14 4.06
CA ARG A 44 3.49 -2.19 3.86
C ARG A 44 2.60 -2.66 2.72
N LEU A 45 1.31 -2.74 2.98
CA LEU A 45 0.29 -3.02 1.97
C LEU A 45 -0.34 -1.71 1.49
N SER A 46 -0.39 -1.52 0.17
CA SER A 46 -1.17 -0.46 -0.45
C SER A 46 -2.38 -1.10 -1.14
N PRO A 47 -3.59 -0.99 -0.55
CA PRO A 47 -4.80 -1.55 -1.14
C PRO A 47 -5.09 -0.89 -2.49
N GLY A 48 -5.33 -1.70 -3.51
CA GLY A 48 -5.57 -1.27 -4.89
C GLY A 48 -5.87 -2.46 -5.79
N LYS A 49 -6.11 -2.19 -7.08
CA LYS A 49 -6.22 -3.20 -8.15
C LYS A 49 -5.14 -2.89 -9.19
N PRO A 50 -3.92 -3.45 -9.08
CA PRO A 50 -3.50 -4.55 -8.20
C PRO A 50 -3.12 -4.12 -6.78
N LEU A 51 -3.14 -5.07 -5.82
CA LEU A 51 -2.58 -4.87 -4.48
C LEU A 51 -1.05 -4.74 -4.60
N LYS A 52 -0.49 -3.69 -4.00
CA LYS A 52 0.97 -3.49 -3.95
C LYS A 52 1.50 -3.81 -2.55
N ILE A 53 2.62 -4.51 -2.51
CA ILE A 53 3.33 -4.91 -1.30
C ILE A 53 4.73 -4.30 -1.36
N PHE A 54 5.06 -3.48 -0.37
CA PHE A 54 6.37 -2.87 -0.22
C PHE A 54 7.09 -3.55 0.93
N VAL A 55 8.36 -3.91 0.70
CA VAL A 55 9.24 -4.39 1.76
C VAL A 55 10.21 -3.26 2.08
N VAL A 56 10.15 -2.77 3.32
CA VAL A 56 10.90 -1.61 3.77
C VAL A 56 11.98 -2.09 4.73
N GLY A 57 13.24 -2.03 4.29
CA GLY A 57 14.40 -2.33 5.13
C GLY A 57 14.69 -1.26 6.15
N ARG A 58 15.31 -1.64 7.27
CA ARG A 58 15.97 -0.67 8.16
C ARG A 58 17.14 -0.01 7.44
N GLU A 59 17.24 1.33 7.47
CA GLU A 59 18.35 2.07 6.84
C GLU A 59 19.73 1.59 7.33
N GLU A 60 19.82 1.18 8.59
CA GLU A 60 21.04 0.74 9.25
C GLU A 60 21.58 -0.60 8.72
N ALA A 61 20.75 -1.40 8.05
CA ALA A 61 21.06 -2.80 7.78
C ALA A 61 21.58 -3.09 6.37
N LYS A 62 21.68 -2.07 5.49
CA LYS A 62 22.18 -2.18 4.09
C LYS A 62 21.78 -3.50 3.42
N PHE A 63 20.51 -3.86 3.49
CA PHE A 63 20.04 -5.15 2.97
C PHE A 63 19.97 -5.11 1.45
N ASP A 64 20.58 -6.12 0.84
CA ASP A 64 20.39 -6.42 -0.57
C ASP A 64 19.11 -7.26 -0.75
N PHE A 65 18.06 -6.63 -1.27
CA PHE A 65 16.77 -7.26 -1.58
C PHE A 65 16.72 -7.86 -2.99
N SER A 66 17.82 -7.85 -3.73
CA SER A 66 17.87 -8.38 -5.10
C SER A 66 17.52 -9.87 -5.12
N ASN A 67 18.00 -10.62 -4.12
CA ASN A 67 17.77 -12.06 -3.97
C ASN A 67 16.62 -12.43 -3.03
N MET A 68 15.79 -11.46 -2.63
CA MET A 68 14.65 -11.71 -1.75
C MET A 68 13.54 -12.46 -2.51
N LYS A 69 13.04 -13.54 -1.90
CA LYS A 69 11.81 -14.22 -2.35
C LYS A 69 10.64 -13.75 -1.50
N LEU A 70 9.52 -13.45 -2.17
CA LEU A 70 8.28 -13.06 -1.51
C LEU A 70 7.14 -13.94 -2.04
N THR A 71 6.46 -14.60 -1.13
CA THR A 71 5.29 -15.44 -1.39
C THR A 71 4.08 -14.84 -0.68
N VAL A 72 2.93 -14.81 -1.35
CA VAL A 72 1.68 -14.34 -0.77
C VAL A 72 0.68 -15.48 -0.81
N LYS A 73 0.10 -15.83 0.34
CA LYS A 73 -0.94 -16.83 0.45
C LYS A 73 -2.22 -16.19 0.98
N ARG A 74 -3.32 -16.40 0.28
CA ARG A 74 -4.65 -16.06 0.78
C ARG A 74 -5.14 -17.19 1.68
N LEU A 75 -5.38 -16.90 2.95
CA LEU A 75 -5.89 -17.85 3.93
C LEU A 75 -7.42 -17.89 3.99
N LYS A 76 -8.08 -16.77 3.65
CA LYS A 76 -9.55 -16.68 3.56
C LYS A 76 -10.00 -15.98 2.28
N PRO A 77 -11.11 -16.43 1.66
CA PRO A 77 -11.94 -17.60 2.03
C PRO A 77 -11.21 -18.94 1.80
N TYR A 78 -11.65 -20.02 2.45
CA TYR A 78 -11.09 -21.36 2.26
C TYR A 78 -11.52 -21.93 0.88
N PRO A 79 -10.68 -22.68 0.16
CA PRO A 79 -9.33 -23.15 0.52
C PRO A 79 -8.26 -22.07 0.38
N SER A 80 -7.18 -22.22 1.14
CA SER A 80 -6.05 -21.30 1.03
C SER A 80 -5.37 -21.41 -0.33
N GLU A 81 -5.03 -20.28 -0.94
CA GLU A 81 -4.47 -20.21 -2.29
C GLU A 81 -3.19 -19.37 -2.30
N GLU A 82 -2.13 -19.87 -2.94
CA GLU A 82 -0.94 -19.05 -3.22
C GLU A 82 -1.25 -18.09 -4.37
N LEU A 83 -1.11 -16.80 -4.12
CA LEU A 83 -1.37 -15.77 -5.10
C LEU A 83 -0.13 -15.52 -5.94
N ARG A 84 -0.34 -15.28 -7.24
CA ARG A 84 0.76 -14.91 -8.14
C ARG A 84 1.26 -13.51 -7.79
N VAL A 85 2.57 -13.41 -7.61
CA VAL A 85 3.26 -12.16 -7.29
C VAL A 85 4.28 -11.83 -8.37
N THR A 86 4.36 -10.56 -8.75
CA THR A 86 5.36 -10.05 -9.70
C THR A 86 6.13 -8.91 -9.06
N LYS A 87 7.47 -8.95 -9.14
CA LYS A 87 8.33 -7.85 -8.67
C LYS A 87 8.38 -6.75 -9.74
N SER A 88 8.16 -5.50 -9.34
CA SER A 88 8.16 -4.31 -10.20
C SER A 88 8.95 -3.20 -9.50
N GLY A 89 10.25 -3.10 -9.79
CA GLY A 89 11.13 -2.16 -9.08
C GLY A 89 11.15 -2.42 -7.57
N ASP A 90 10.65 -1.45 -6.81
CA ASP A 90 10.70 -1.43 -5.34
C ASP A 90 9.48 -2.11 -4.66
N TYR A 91 8.54 -2.63 -5.44
CA TYR A 91 7.34 -3.27 -4.91
C TYR A 91 7.00 -4.57 -5.61
N TYR A 92 6.13 -5.33 -4.95
CA TYR A 92 5.54 -6.55 -5.46
C TYR A 92 4.05 -6.33 -5.72
N THR A 93 3.56 -6.79 -6.87
CA THR A 93 2.13 -6.75 -7.21
C THR A 93 1.53 -8.13 -7.09
N VAL A 94 0.39 -8.21 -6.42
CA VAL A 94 -0.44 -9.41 -6.45
C VAL A 94 -1.33 -9.34 -7.69
N ALA A 95 -1.09 -10.24 -8.65
CA ALA A 95 -1.79 -10.24 -9.93
C ALA A 95 -3.24 -10.71 -9.80
N THR A 96 -3.50 -11.63 -8.87
CA THR A 96 -4.85 -12.15 -8.62
C THR A 96 -5.68 -11.07 -7.90
N PRO A 97 -6.81 -10.62 -8.46
CA PRO A 97 -7.68 -9.67 -7.79
C PRO A 97 -8.24 -10.29 -6.51
N LEU A 98 -8.19 -9.52 -5.42
CA LEU A 98 -8.82 -9.90 -4.17
C LEU A 98 -10.34 -9.70 -4.29
N PRO A 99 -11.17 -10.66 -3.83
CA PRO A 99 -12.61 -10.55 -3.91
C PRO A 99 -13.08 -9.30 -3.16
N PRO A 100 -13.91 -8.43 -3.78
CA PRO A 100 -14.26 -7.12 -3.25
C PRO A 100 -15.18 -7.18 -2.01
N GLU A 101 -15.90 -8.28 -1.82
CA GLU A 101 -16.99 -8.38 -0.85
C GLU A 101 -16.62 -9.16 0.42
N GLN A 102 -15.40 -9.67 0.53
CA GLN A 102 -15.01 -10.56 1.62
C GLN A 102 -13.74 -10.08 2.33
N GLU A 103 -13.76 -10.14 3.66
CA GLU A 103 -12.54 -9.98 4.46
C GLU A 103 -11.50 -10.99 3.99
N SER A 104 -10.38 -10.48 3.48
CA SER A 104 -9.31 -11.32 2.95
C SER A 104 -8.20 -11.40 3.99
N GLN A 105 -7.87 -12.62 4.43
CA GLN A 105 -6.68 -12.86 5.25
C GLN A 105 -5.52 -13.26 4.35
N LEU A 106 -4.41 -12.53 4.46
CA LEU A 106 -3.19 -12.80 3.71
C LEU A 106 -2.05 -13.19 4.67
N GLU A 107 -1.28 -14.21 4.29
CA GLU A 107 0.04 -14.49 4.82
C GLU A 107 1.05 -14.05 3.77
N VAL A 108 1.93 -13.10 4.13
CA VAL A 108 3.07 -12.70 3.30
C VAL A 108 4.31 -13.32 3.92
N THR A 109 5.00 -14.16 3.17
CA THR A 109 6.25 -14.78 3.58
C THR A 109 7.39 -14.18 2.78
N THR A 110 8.43 -13.74 3.47
CA THR A 110 9.64 -13.15 2.89
C THR A 110 10.85 -13.97 3.28
N GLN A 111 11.71 -14.29 2.31
CA GLN A 111 12.94 -15.04 2.52
C GLN A 111 14.15 -14.23 2.04
N VAL A 112 15.08 -13.95 2.96
CA VAL A 112 16.32 -13.19 2.70
C VAL A 112 17.49 -13.89 3.37
N LYS A 113 18.54 -14.23 2.60
CA LYS A 113 19.79 -14.86 3.11
C LYS A 113 19.54 -16.05 4.05
N GLY A 114 18.56 -16.89 3.71
CA GLY A 114 18.19 -18.08 4.50
C GLY A 114 17.29 -17.83 5.71
N LYS A 115 17.01 -16.57 6.08
CA LYS A 115 16.01 -16.22 7.10
C LYS A 115 14.64 -16.06 6.45
N SER A 116 13.60 -16.58 7.12
CA SER A 116 12.21 -16.45 6.69
C SER A 116 11.43 -15.69 7.74
N GLU A 117 10.67 -14.68 7.31
CA GLU A 117 9.71 -13.95 8.15
C GLU A 117 8.31 -14.09 7.55
N LYS A 118 7.30 -14.16 8.42
CA LYS A 118 5.90 -14.33 8.04
C LYS A 118 5.06 -13.22 8.65
N PHE A 119 4.21 -12.63 7.83
CA PHE A 119 3.37 -11.50 8.19
C PHE A 119 1.92 -11.83 7.88
N HIS A 120 1.03 -11.61 8.85
CA HIS A 120 -0.39 -11.88 8.69
C HIS A 120 -1.13 -10.55 8.59
N PHE A 121 -1.91 -10.39 7.52
CA PHE A 121 -2.68 -9.18 7.25
C PHE A 121 -4.16 -9.52 7.12
N LEU A 122 -4.99 -8.70 7.76
CA LEU A 122 -6.43 -8.71 7.56
C LEU A 122 -6.80 -7.51 6.69
N LEU A 123 -7.21 -7.76 5.46
CA LEU A 123 -7.68 -6.73 4.54
C LEU A 123 -9.19 -6.60 4.66
N LYS A 124 -9.63 -5.47 5.21
CA LYS A 124 -11.03 -5.03 5.21
C LYS A 124 -11.18 -3.89 4.21
N GLN A 125 -12.12 -4.00 3.27
CA GLN A 125 -12.44 -2.86 2.42
C GLN A 125 -13.26 -1.84 3.22
N LYS A 126 -12.83 -0.58 3.21
CA LYS A 126 -13.64 0.53 3.70
C LYS A 126 -14.80 0.66 2.71
N LYS A 127 -16.04 0.37 3.14
CA LYS A 127 -17.23 0.67 2.33
C LYS A 127 -17.20 2.17 1.98
N PRO A 128 -17.53 2.55 0.74
CA PRO A 128 -17.58 3.95 0.33
C PRO A 128 -18.55 4.76 1.18
#